data_AF-A8V5Q0-F1
#
_entry.id   AF-A8V5Q0-F1
#
_cell.length_a   1.000
_cell.length_b   1.000
_cell.length_c   1.000
_cell.angle_alpha   90.00
_cell.angle_beta   90.00
_cell.angle_gamma   90.00
#
_symmetry.space_group_name_H-M   'P 1'
#
loop_
_entity.id
_entity.type
_entity.pdbx_description
1 polymer ?
#
loop_
_entity_poly.entity_id
_entity_poly.type
_entity_poly.pdbx_seq_one_letter_code
_entity_poly.pdbx_strand_id
1 'polypeptide(L)'
;MYRIIIFFIFIFTVNTFAQGKKQKITKEQFCHFSYGIYQQCYQRGLIPGIDCGFLSEGIRFGKGFSKSQIKYIQKACKMGCFLGKNKFKLKNENQFVSSCLKE
;
A
#
# COMPACT_ATOMS: atom_id res chain seq x y z
N MET A 1 -46.74 16.89 -13.94
CA MET A 1 -45.71 17.73 -13.28
C MET A 1 -44.66 16.93 -12.48
N TYR A 2 -44.83 15.63 -12.19
CA TYR A 2 -43.85 14.82 -11.43
C TYR A 2 -42.61 14.32 -12.21
N ARG A 3 -42.62 14.38 -13.55
CA ARG A 3 -41.53 13.84 -14.39
C ARG A 3 -40.24 14.69 -14.41
N ILE A 4 -40.34 15.98 -14.10
CA ILE A 4 -39.19 16.92 -14.17
C ILE A 4 -38.33 16.83 -12.90
N ILE A 5 -38.94 16.52 -11.75
CA ILE A 5 -38.26 16.48 -10.44
C ILE A 5 -37.26 15.32 -10.37
N ILE A 6 -37.56 14.18 -11.00
CA ILE A 6 -36.70 13.00 -11.00
C ILE A 6 -35.40 13.26 -11.80
N PHE A 7 -35.47 14.08 -12.85
CA PHE A 7 -34.32 14.37 -13.70
C PHE A 7 -33.28 15.26 -12.97
N PHE A 8 -33.73 16.18 -12.11
CA PHE A 8 -32.84 17.02 -11.31
C PHE A 8 -32.14 16.27 -10.17
N ILE A 9 -32.82 15.29 -9.56
CA ILE A 9 -32.23 14.47 -8.50
C ILE A 9 -31.13 13.56 -9.07
N PHE A 10 -31.30 13.06 -10.29
CA PHE A 10 -30.31 12.19 -10.93
C PHE A 10 -29.03 12.94 -11.35
N ILE A 11 -29.13 14.22 -11.74
CA ILE A 11 -27.96 15.05 -12.07
C ILE A 11 -27.18 15.45 -10.80
N PHE A 12 -27.85 15.54 -9.64
CA PHE A 12 -27.19 15.90 -8.38
C PHE A 12 -26.39 14.74 -7.78
N THR A 13 -26.84 13.49 -7.93
CA THR A 13 -26.13 12.31 -7.40
C THR A 13 -24.90 11.89 -8.22
N VAL A 14 -24.82 12.23 -9.51
CA VAL A 14 -23.59 11.95 -10.30
C VAL A 14 -22.45 12.92 -10.02
N ASN A 15 -22.73 14.16 -9.58
CA ASN A 15 -21.67 15.14 -9.30
C ASN A 15 -21.02 14.99 -7.92
N THR A 16 -21.69 14.37 -6.94
CA THR A 16 -21.12 14.19 -5.59
C THR A 16 -20.15 13.01 -5.48
N PHE A 17 -20.23 12.02 -6.39
CA PHE A 17 -19.27 10.91 -6.44
C PHE A 17 -17.93 11.26 -7.11
N ALA A 18 -17.84 12.43 -7.77
CA ALA A 18 -16.62 12.89 -8.44
C ALA A 18 -15.60 13.56 -7.50
N GLN A 19 -15.90 13.70 -6.20
CA GLN A 19 -14.89 13.99 -5.18
C GLN A 19 -14.17 12.70 -4.76
N GLY A 20 -13.50 12.07 -5.72
CA GLY A 20 -12.39 11.16 -5.45
C GLY A 20 -11.28 11.95 -4.79
N LYS A 21 -11.38 12.18 -3.47
CA LYS A 21 -10.36 12.79 -2.65
C LYS A 21 -9.09 11.95 -2.83
N LYS A 22 -8.16 12.44 -3.64
CA LYS A 22 -6.75 12.05 -3.65
C LYS A 22 -6.18 12.41 -2.28
N GLN A 23 -6.48 11.61 -1.28
CA GLN A 23 -5.86 11.72 0.03
C GLN A 23 -4.39 11.34 -0.18
N LYS A 24 -3.51 12.34 -0.28
CA LYS A 24 -2.06 12.11 -0.38
C LYS A 24 -1.63 11.45 0.92
N ILE A 25 -1.28 10.17 0.86
CA ILE A 25 -0.70 9.42 1.98
C ILE A 25 0.57 10.15 2.42
N THR A 26 0.69 10.42 3.72
CA THR A 26 1.90 11.06 4.25
C THR A 26 3.10 10.11 4.17
N LYS A 27 4.33 10.64 4.12
CA LYS A 27 5.55 9.81 4.04
C LYS A 27 5.64 8.83 5.22
N GLU A 28 5.22 9.27 6.40
CA GLU A 28 5.17 8.45 7.61
C GLU A 28 4.18 7.30 7.49
N GLN A 29 2.93 7.58 7.07
CA GLN A 29 1.93 6.54 6.80
C GLN A 29 2.42 5.52 5.76
N PHE A 30 3.12 5.99 4.73
CA PHE A 30 3.74 5.15 3.72
C PHE A 30 4.86 4.26 4.31
N CYS A 31 5.66 4.78 5.23
CA CYS A 31 6.73 4.03 5.88
C CYS A 31 6.20 2.94 6.82
N HIS A 32 5.18 3.23 7.62
CA HIS A 32 4.49 2.22 8.43
C HIS A 32 3.81 1.16 7.57
N PHE A 33 3.15 1.58 6.48
CA PHE A 33 2.59 0.65 5.51
C PHE A 33 3.67 -0.29 4.93
N SER A 34 4.81 0.27 4.53
CA SER A 34 5.93 -0.49 3.97
C SER A 34 6.56 -1.44 4.99
N TYR A 35 6.58 -1.05 6.27
CA TYR A 35 6.99 -1.93 7.37
C TYR A 35 6.06 -3.13 7.53
N GLY A 36 4.74 -2.92 7.43
CA GLY A 36 3.76 -4.01 7.45
C GLY A 36 4.05 -5.07 6.38
N ILE A 37 4.36 -4.64 5.15
CA ILE A 37 4.76 -5.55 4.07
C ILE A 37 6.09 -6.25 4.39
N TYR A 38 7.08 -5.52 4.87
CA TYR A 38 8.39 -6.05 5.27
C TYR A 38 8.26 -7.14 6.35
N GLN A 39 7.47 -6.89 7.40
CA GLN A 39 7.22 -7.83 8.50
C GLN A 39 6.42 -9.05 8.03
N GLN A 40 5.34 -8.85 7.26
CA GLN A 40 4.54 -9.96 6.75
C GLN A 40 5.35 -10.88 5.84
N CYS A 41 6.20 -10.31 4.98
CA CYS A 41 7.10 -11.09 4.13
C CYS A 41 8.12 -11.87 4.97
N TYR A 42 8.66 -11.27 6.03
CA TYR A 42 9.56 -11.97 6.94
C TYR A 42 8.89 -13.16 7.62
N GLN A 43 7.72 -12.94 8.21
CA GLN A 43 6.95 -13.99 8.91
C GLN A 43 6.60 -15.14 7.98
N ARG A 44 6.13 -14.81 6.77
CA ARG A 44 5.87 -15.80 5.76
C ARG A 44 7.16 -16.45 5.27
N GLY A 45 8.28 -15.73 5.15
CA GLY A 45 9.53 -16.21 4.55
C GLY A 45 10.22 -17.29 5.38
N LEU A 46 9.77 -17.47 6.62
CA LEU A 46 10.05 -18.64 7.45
C LEU A 46 9.34 -19.92 6.94
N ILE A 47 8.38 -19.78 6.01
CA ILE A 47 7.59 -20.83 5.34
C ILE A 47 7.81 -20.69 3.81
N PRO A 48 8.14 -21.76 3.07
CA PRO A 48 8.42 -21.66 1.63
C PRO A 48 7.17 -21.27 0.81
N GLY A 49 7.32 -20.38 -0.20
CA GLY A 49 6.29 -20.12 -1.23
C GLY A 49 5.86 -18.67 -1.50
N ILE A 50 6.65 -17.64 -1.17
CA ILE A 50 6.19 -16.24 -1.35
C ILE A 50 6.65 -15.63 -2.66
N ASP A 51 5.68 -15.09 -3.40
CA ASP A 51 5.93 -14.20 -4.52
C ASP A 51 5.62 -12.73 -4.13
N CYS A 52 6.69 -11.92 -4.01
CA CYS A 52 6.58 -10.48 -3.79
C CYS A 52 5.97 -9.73 -4.99
N GLY A 53 6.04 -10.30 -6.19
CA GLY A 53 5.34 -9.82 -7.39
C GLY A 53 3.83 -9.95 -7.22
N PHE A 54 3.36 -11.11 -6.75
CA PHE A 54 1.94 -11.36 -6.51
C PHE A 54 1.36 -10.49 -5.37
N LEU A 55 2.14 -10.21 -4.32
CA LEU A 55 1.76 -9.21 -3.30
C LEU A 55 1.59 -7.81 -3.92
N SER A 56 2.41 -7.46 -4.91
CA SER A 56 2.33 -6.19 -5.62
C SER A 56 1.20 -6.08 -6.64
N GLU A 57 0.65 -7.21 -7.07
CA GLU A 57 -0.52 -7.29 -7.94
C GLU A 57 -1.84 -7.44 -7.15
N GLY A 58 -1.83 -8.23 -6.08
CA GLY A 58 -3.00 -8.52 -5.23
C GLY A 58 -3.36 -7.36 -4.30
N ILE A 59 -2.38 -6.62 -3.80
CA ILE A 59 -2.63 -5.30 -3.23
C ILE A 59 -2.67 -4.36 -4.43
N ARG A 60 -3.84 -3.80 -4.74
CA ARG A 60 -4.07 -2.81 -5.82
C ARG A 60 -3.26 -1.52 -5.63
N PHE A 61 -1.93 -1.60 -5.54
CA PHE A 61 -1.01 -0.50 -5.34
C PHE A 61 -1.15 0.57 -6.42
N GLY A 62 -1.55 0.15 -7.64
CA GLY A 62 -1.57 0.96 -8.85
C GLY A 62 -2.53 2.15 -8.88
N LYS A 63 -3.45 2.32 -7.91
CA LYS A 63 -4.35 3.50 -7.87
C LYS A 63 -4.04 4.50 -6.75
N GLY A 64 -3.28 4.09 -5.71
CA GLY A 64 -3.03 4.91 -4.52
C GLY A 64 -1.58 5.39 -4.36
N PHE A 65 -0.63 4.73 -5.02
CA PHE A 65 0.81 5.00 -4.86
C PHE A 65 1.47 5.38 -6.18
N SER A 66 2.46 6.27 -6.09
CA SER A 66 3.33 6.62 -7.22
C SER A 66 4.25 5.44 -7.61
N LYS A 67 4.76 5.45 -8.85
CA LYS A 67 5.70 4.41 -9.33
C LYS A 67 6.91 4.22 -8.43
N SER A 68 7.44 5.29 -7.81
CA SER A 68 8.56 5.22 -6.88
C SER A 68 8.18 4.53 -5.57
N GLN A 69 7.02 4.86 -5.00
CA GLN A 69 6.47 4.21 -3.80
C GLN A 69 6.23 2.71 -4.04
N ILE A 70 5.70 2.34 -5.20
CA ILE A 70 5.51 0.93 -5.59
C ILE A 70 6.85 0.19 -5.64
N LYS A 71 7.87 0.78 -6.27
CA LYS A 71 9.23 0.20 -6.30
C LYS A 71 9.81 0.02 -4.89
N TYR A 72 9.61 1.00 -4.01
CA TYR A 72 10.08 0.91 -2.63
C TYR A 72 9.38 -0.22 -1.87
N ILE A 73 8.06 -0.34 -1.99
CA ILE A 73 7.28 -1.42 -1.38
C ILE A 73 7.78 -2.80 -1.87
N GLN A 74 8.04 -2.96 -3.18
CA GLN A 74 8.60 -4.19 -3.73
C GLN A 74 9.98 -4.51 -3.15
N LYS A 75 10.84 -3.50 -2.97
CA LYS A 75 12.16 -3.64 -2.33
C LYS A 75 12.02 -4.06 -0.87
N ALA A 76 11.11 -3.42 -0.12
CA ALA A 76 10.82 -3.76 1.27
C ALA A 76 10.32 -5.21 1.42
N CYS A 77 9.41 -5.64 0.53
CA CYS A 77 8.94 -7.03 0.46
C CYS A 77 10.11 -8.01 0.26
N LYS A 78 10.91 -7.82 -0.80
CA LYS A 78 12.06 -8.69 -1.10
C LYS A 78 13.02 -8.78 0.07
N MET A 79 13.31 -7.65 0.73
CA MET A 79 14.20 -7.60 1.87
C MET A 79 13.63 -8.36 3.08
N GLY A 80 12.35 -8.18 3.40
CA GLY A 80 11.69 -8.91 4.50
C GLY A 80 11.71 -10.41 4.27
N CYS A 81 11.32 -10.85 3.07
CA CYS A 81 11.33 -12.26 2.69
C CYS A 81 12.73 -12.89 2.68
N PHE A 82 13.75 -12.16 2.19
CA PHE A 82 15.13 -12.62 2.25
C PHE A 82 15.59 -12.83 3.70
N LEU A 83 15.26 -11.90 4.60
CA LEU A 83 15.60 -12.05 6.02
C LEU A 83 14.91 -13.27 6.64
N GLY A 84 13.63 -13.50 6.33
CA GLY A 84 12.89 -14.66 6.82
C GLY A 84 13.49 -15.98 6.35
N LYS A 85 13.77 -16.09 5.04
CA LYS A 85 14.38 -17.29 4.43
C LYS A 85 15.74 -17.63 5.05
N ASN A 86 16.55 -16.62 5.34
CA ASN A 86 17.89 -16.79 5.91
C ASN A 86 17.89 -16.75 7.45
N LYS A 87 16.71 -16.72 8.10
CA LYS A 87 16.55 -16.65 9.56
C LYS A 87 17.32 -15.48 10.21
N PHE A 88 17.51 -14.39 9.47
CA PHE A 88 18.15 -13.18 10.00
C PHE A 88 17.18 -12.40 10.89
N LYS A 89 17.71 -11.63 11.83
CA LYS A 89 16.86 -10.87 12.75
C LYS A 89 16.09 -9.78 12.01
N LEU A 90 14.77 -9.75 12.21
CA LEU A 90 13.91 -8.67 11.71
C LEU A 90 14.27 -7.34 12.41
N LYS A 91 14.36 -6.25 11.64
CA LYS A 91 14.49 -4.90 12.20
C LYS A 91 13.20 -4.51 12.93
N ASN A 92 13.30 -3.78 14.03
CA ASN A 92 12.11 -3.25 14.69
C ASN A 92 11.46 -2.13 13.84
N GLU A 93 10.18 -1.86 14.10
CA GLU A 93 9.39 -0.89 13.34
C GLU A 93 10.03 0.49 13.33
N ASN A 94 10.44 0.99 14.51
CA ASN A 94 11.02 2.31 14.65
C ASN A 94 12.33 2.48 13.85
N GLN A 95 13.21 1.46 13.83
CA GLN A 95 14.44 1.49 13.02
C GLN A 95 14.12 1.48 11.52
N PHE A 96 13.14 0.69 11.11
CA PHE A 96 12.73 0.63 9.70
C PHE A 96 12.10 1.95 9.25
N VAL A 97 11.14 2.47 10.01
CA VAL A 97 10.41 3.72 9.70
C VAL A 97 11.37 4.91 9.71
N SER A 98 12.26 5.00 10.70
CA SER A 98 13.28 6.06 10.74
C SER A 98 14.21 6.04 9.51
N SER A 99 14.56 4.86 9.01
CA SER A 99 15.36 4.73 7.78
C SER A 99 14.55 5.16 6.55
N CYS A 100 13.30 4.70 6.44
CA CYS A 100 12.39 5.05 5.36
C CYS A 100 12.09 6.54 5.27
N LEU A 101 12.01 7.24 6.42
CA LEU A 101 11.78 8.68 6.46
C LEU A 101 13.00 9.48 5.97
N LYS A 102 14.22 8.92 6.06
CA LYS A 102 15.49 9.55 5.66
C LYS A 102 15.89 9.31 4.20
N GLU A 103 15.34 8.26 3.57
CA GLU A 103 15.53 7.92 2.14
C GLU A 103 14.70 8.83 1.23
#